data_AF-A0A971FRS2-F1
#
_entry.id   AF-A0A971FRS2-F1
#
_cell.length_a   1.000
_cell.length_b   1.000
_cell.length_c   1.000
_cell.angle_alpha   90.00
_cell.angle_beta   90.00
_cell.angle_gamma   90.00
#
_symmetry.space_group_name_H-M   'P 1'
#
loop_
_entity.id
_entity.type
_entity.pdbx_description
1 polymer ?
#
loop_
_entity_poly.entity_id
_entity_poly.type
_entity_poly.pdbx_seq_one_letter_code
_entity_poly.pdbx_strand_id
1 'polypeptide(L)'
;MVKEYLYIQEESNENPLFRKILIALLLVALIAGIVAGTLISLRSVNMEQKQADFEAALTQRDYDTAITIYRQIKEKATDTRQSDRERERYIQALNAINGLADERIADIEVKIQSGFELEQNEIALIDGLSELAASRMITQIRDISRQYLVGETDRKRVDHAFEQLGSIDAIAQGVAQIPQELDEMGQIRSQVAQAVRSIEQQDFWTGYAAINDLLNTDGPGPFAREQLTVLLEDCQSVMYAPLIDEATQLMEGGRYLSADAAFRKIQTVFPDDTDIQQAIEACAPYIPDQLVPYEGAVEFISVKPLINQPERAFDNDSYAAAAFDSMMTVTEFSRMIEALYENDYILVDAERLYNEKADRQEITLPPGKKPLVLVLEGLNYYVTRRETGNAWNLIFDEGGEVAAEYYDQSGNHVVSRTDEAIGILDVFVEKHPDFSLDGAKGTISLTGYECVFGYVTDADQLDDRNAALEAHDYAKLSLSESDLATNRSSAAQIIERLKMTGWQFASSTYGFIQARDHDLARIQNDTEKWLSQVGTLTGPVSILHYPNGAFINGSDERAAYLKEQGFKLFGGIGAFPYLYAGESYIYVDKVPVNGHTLKNSSQYQLERFFDASAIYDSDARNG
;
A
#
# COMPACT_ATOMS: atom_id res chain seq x y z
N MET A 1 75.85 22.64 -62.62
CA MET A 1 76.37 22.04 -63.88
C MET A 1 77.27 20.88 -63.46
N VAL A 2 76.76 19.64 -63.45
CA VAL A 2 76.63 18.68 -64.57
C VAL A 2 77.94 17.94 -64.87
N LYS A 3 77.87 16.64 -64.58
CA LYS A 3 78.57 15.46 -65.15
C LYS A 3 80.09 15.33 -64.95
N GLU A 4 80.44 14.25 -64.26
CA GLU A 4 81.25 13.19 -64.88
C GLU A 4 80.82 11.81 -64.36
N TYR A 5 80.68 10.88 -65.32
CA TYR A 5 80.47 9.45 -65.16
C TYR A 5 81.82 8.77 -65.41
N LEU A 6 82.13 7.70 -64.67
CA LEU A 6 82.51 6.35 -65.16
C LEU A 6 83.49 5.63 -64.21
N TYR A 7 82.97 4.54 -63.62
CA TYR A 7 83.54 3.18 -63.57
C TYR A 7 85.04 2.98 -63.27
N ILE A 8 85.36 2.24 -62.20
CA ILE A 8 85.90 0.86 -62.24
C ILE A 8 86.22 0.32 -60.82
N GLN A 9 85.79 -0.93 -60.62
CA GLN A 9 86.25 -2.01 -59.72
C GLN A 9 86.17 -1.92 -58.18
N GLU A 10 85.57 -2.98 -57.64
CA GLU A 10 85.62 -3.46 -56.27
C GLU A 10 87.03 -3.46 -55.69
N GLU A 11 87.17 -2.98 -54.44
CA GLU A 11 88.07 -3.60 -53.46
C GLU A 11 87.55 -3.33 -52.05
N SER A 12 86.72 -4.25 -51.56
CA SER A 12 86.29 -4.31 -50.17
C SER A 12 87.46 -4.77 -49.30
N ASN A 13 88.09 -3.85 -48.58
CA ASN A 13 89.00 -4.20 -47.48
C ASN A 13 88.23 -4.28 -46.14
N GLU A 14 87.00 -4.80 -46.19
CA GLU A 14 86.31 -5.31 -45.01
C GLU A 14 86.91 -6.66 -44.68
N ASN A 15 87.55 -6.76 -43.52
CA ASN A 15 88.20 -7.99 -43.06
C ASN A 15 87.24 -9.18 -43.26
N PRO A 16 87.55 -10.11 -44.18
CA PRO A 16 86.62 -11.16 -44.58
C PRO A 16 86.24 -12.07 -43.41
N LEU A 17 87.02 -12.07 -42.33
CA LEU A 17 86.69 -12.74 -41.08
C LEU A 17 85.52 -12.05 -40.34
N PHE A 18 85.50 -10.72 -40.24
CA PHE A 18 84.47 -9.97 -39.50
C PHE A 18 83.12 -10.02 -40.20
N ARG A 19 83.10 -9.88 -41.53
CA ARG A 19 81.86 -10.00 -42.34
C ARG A 19 81.28 -11.41 -42.28
N LYS A 20 82.13 -12.45 -42.30
CA LYS A 20 81.70 -13.85 -42.12
C LYS A 20 81.17 -14.11 -40.71
N ILE A 21 81.79 -13.56 -39.67
CA ILE A 21 81.32 -13.69 -38.27
C ILE A 21 79.99 -12.94 -38.07
N LEU A 22 79.85 -11.73 -38.60
CA LEU A 22 78.61 -10.94 -38.47
C LEU A 22 77.44 -11.58 -39.24
N ILE A 23 77.69 -12.07 -40.47
CA ILE A 23 76.69 -12.83 -41.24
C ILE A 23 76.31 -14.12 -40.51
N ALA A 24 77.28 -14.82 -39.91
CA ALA A 24 77.00 -16.01 -39.10
C ALA A 24 76.17 -15.69 -37.85
N LEU A 25 76.46 -14.59 -37.13
CA LEU A 25 75.69 -14.15 -35.97
C LEU A 25 74.27 -13.71 -36.34
N LEU A 26 74.09 -13.01 -37.46
CA LEU A 26 72.77 -12.62 -37.96
C LEU A 26 71.96 -13.82 -38.45
N LEU A 27 72.61 -14.81 -39.08
CA LEU A 27 71.98 -16.09 -39.43
C LEU A 27 71.57 -16.87 -38.18
N VAL A 28 72.43 -16.92 -37.15
CA VAL A 28 72.09 -17.56 -35.87
C VAL A 28 70.94 -16.83 -35.18
N ALA A 29 70.91 -15.50 -35.18
CA ALA A 29 69.81 -14.71 -34.62
C ALA A 29 68.50 -14.85 -35.42
N LEU A 30 68.57 -14.94 -36.75
CA LEU A 30 67.43 -15.19 -37.62
C LEU A 30 66.88 -16.60 -37.43
N ILE A 31 67.76 -17.61 -37.37
CA ILE A 31 67.38 -18.99 -37.06
C ILE A 31 66.80 -19.06 -35.66
N ALA A 32 67.40 -18.41 -34.67
CA ALA A 32 66.85 -18.33 -33.32
C ALA A 32 65.49 -17.61 -33.28
N GLY A 33 65.29 -16.58 -34.10
CA GLY A 33 64.02 -15.86 -34.25
C GLY A 33 62.93 -16.67 -34.96
N ILE A 34 63.28 -17.42 -36.01
CA ILE A 34 62.36 -18.35 -36.70
C ILE A 34 62.03 -19.53 -35.78
N VAL A 35 63.02 -20.06 -35.07
CA VAL A 35 62.82 -21.13 -34.07
C VAL A 35 61.94 -20.61 -32.94
N ALA A 36 62.19 -19.41 -32.41
CA ALA A 36 61.35 -18.78 -31.39
C ALA A 36 59.93 -18.50 -31.90
N GLY A 37 59.77 -17.95 -33.11
CA GLY A 37 58.46 -17.70 -33.73
C GLY A 37 57.67 -18.97 -34.01
N THR A 38 58.34 -20.01 -34.52
CA THR A 38 57.75 -21.34 -34.75
C THR A 38 57.39 -22.00 -33.42
N LEU A 39 58.24 -21.90 -32.39
CA LEU A 39 57.94 -22.38 -31.04
C LEU A 39 56.75 -21.63 -30.42
N ILE A 40 56.64 -20.32 -30.62
CA ILE A 40 55.54 -19.49 -30.14
C ILE A 40 54.21 -19.86 -30.82
N SER A 41 54.24 -20.12 -32.12
CA SER A 41 53.08 -20.54 -32.93
C SER A 41 52.65 -21.97 -32.63
N LEU A 42 53.59 -22.92 -32.54
CA LEU A 42 53.31 -24.29 -32.11
C LEU A 42 52.74 -24.33 -30.70
N ARG A 43 53.20 -23.43 -29.81
CA ARG A 43 52.66 -23.32 -28.45
C ARG A 43 51.27 -22.68 -28.40
N SER A 44 50.94 -21.72 -29.26
CA SER A 44 49.57 -21.15 -29.32
C SER A 44 48.57 -22.15 -29.90
N VAL A 45 48.93 -22.85 -30.98
CA VAL A 45 48.11 -23.95 -31.54
C VAL A 45 47.88 -25.06 -30.51
N ASN A 46 48.90 -25.38 -29.70
CA ASN A 46 48.77 -26.36 -28.62
C ASN A 46 47.84 -25.89 -27.48
N MET A 47 47.65 -24.59 -27.27
CA MET A 47 46.69 -24.08 -26.27
C MET A 47 45.26 -24.09 -26.80
N GLU A 48 45.05 -23.66 -28.04
CA GLU A 48 43.75 -23.77 -28.71
C GLU A 48 43.30 -25.24 -28.79
N GLN A 49 44.23 -26.15 -29.10
CA GLN A 49 43.95 -27.58 -29.09
C GLN A 49 43.58 -28.08 -27.69
N LYS A 50 44.30 -27.67 -26.64
CA LYS A 50 43.93 -28.06 -25.25
C LYS A 50 42.56 -27.53 -24.83
N GLN A 51 42.16 -26.35 -25.28
CA GLN A 51 40.82 -25.82 -25.04
C GLN A 51 39.76 -26.65 -25.79
N ALA A 52 40.00 -26.95 -27.08
CA ALA A 52 39.11 -27.79 -27.87
C ALA A 52 39.01 -29.23 -27.30
N ASP A 53 40.12 -29.79 -26.83
CA ASP A 53 40.16 -31.10 -26.17
C ASP A 53 39.39 -31.08 -24.85
N PHE A 54 39.47 -29.98 -24.09
CA PHE A 54 38.68 -29.78 -22.87
C PHE A 54 37.18 -29.69 -23.15
N GLU A 55 36.77 -28.90 -24.15
CA GLU A 55 35.39 -28.79 -24.59
C GLU A 55 34.84 -30.13 -25.08
N ALA A 56 35.62 -30.86 -25.88
CA ALA A 56 35.28 -32.19 -26.37
C ALA A 56 35.14 -33.19 -25.21
N ALA A 57 36.02 -33.13 -24.21
CA ALA A 57 35.97 -33.97 -23.03
C ALA A 57 34.71 -33.67 -22.17
N LEU A 58 34.36 -32.39 -21.98
CA LEU A 58 33.11 -32.00 -21.29
C LEU A 58 31.86 -32.51 -22.04
N THR A 59 31.83 -32.33 -23.36
CA THR A 59 30.72 -32.76 -24.24
C THR A 59 30.53 -34.29 -24.22
N GLN A 60 31.64 -35.03 -24.21
CA GLN A 60 31.65 -36.49 -24.17
C GLN A 60 31.48 -37.06 -22.76
N ARG A 61 31.40 -36.20 -21.74
CA ARG A 61 31.39 -36.56 -20.31
C ARG A 61 32.61 -37.36 -19.84
N ASP A 62 33.75 -37.16 -20.52
CA ASP A 62 35.07 -37.68 -20.13
C ASP A 62 35.73 -36.70 -19.15
N TYR A 63 35.24 -36.67 -17.92
CA TYR A 63 35.68 -35.69 -16.93
C TYR A 63 37.08 -35.96 -16.39
N ASP A 64 37.57 -37.20 -16.43
CA ASP A 64 38.96 -37.50 -16.05
C ASP A 64 39.96 -36.76 -16.97
N THR A 65 39.69 -36.78 -18.28
CA THR A 65 40.47 -36.02 -19.26
C THR A 65 40.29 -34.52 -19.06
N ALA A 66 39.07 -34.04 -18.85
CA ALA A 66 38.79 -32.63 -18.62
C ALA A 66 39.53 -32.08 -17.38
N ILE A 67 39.46 -32.78 -16.24
CA ILE A 67 40.14 -32.42 -14.98
C ILE A 67 41.66 -32.41 -15.17
N THR A 68 42.20 -33.38 -15.90
CA THR A 68 43.63 -33.45 -16.19
C THR A 68 44.09 -32.23 -17.00
N ILE A 69 43.35 -31.87 -18.04
CA ILE A 69 43.64 -30.68 -18.86
C ILE A 69 43.52 -29.42 -18.00
N TYR A 70 42.46 -29.31 -17.19
CA TYR A 70 42.23 -28.19 -16.28
C TYR A 70 43.38 -27.98 -15.30
N ARG A 71 43.79 -29.03 -14.58
CA ARG A 71 44.90 -28.98 -13.60
C ARG A 71 46.21 -28.56 -14.26
N GLN A 72 46.51 -29.10 -15.45
CA GLN A 72 47.72 -28.73 -16.19
C GLN A 72 47.73 -27.26 -16.62
N ILE A 73 46.58 -26.71 -17.02
CA ILE A 73 46.47 -25.30 -17.42
C ILE A 73 46.55 -24.41 -16.17
N LYS A 74 45.84 -24.74 -15.09
CA LYS A 74 45.87 -24.01 -13.81
C LYS A 74 47.27 -23.98 -13.19
N GLU A 75 47.98 -25.11 -13.16
CA GLU A 75 49.37 -25.18 -12.66
C GLU A 75 50.30 -24.24 -13.43
N LYS A 76 50.20 -24.23 -14.76
CA LYS A 76 51.05 -23.38 -15.60
C LYS A 76 50.65 -21.90 -15.57
N ALA A 77 49.38 -21.59 -15.38
CA ALA A 77 48.91 -20.23 -15.18
C ALA A 77 49.40 -19.62 -13.86
N THR A 78 49.68 -20.46 -12.85
CA THR A 78 50.10 -20.05 -11.50
C THR A 78 51.61 -20.19 -11.26
N ASP A 79 52.37 -20.81 -12.17
CA ASP A 79 53.82 -21.00 -12.04
C ASP A 79 54.60 -19.69 -12.22
N THR A 80 55.09 -19.14 -11.10
CA THR A 80 55.87 -17.89 -11.06
C THR A 80 57.28 -18.01 -11.65
N ARG A 81 57.70 -19.21 -12.08
CA ARG A 81 59.01 -19.44 -12.73
C ARG A 81 58.96 -19.24 -14.25
N GLN A 82 57.77 -19.10 -14.85
CA GLN A 82 57.60 -18.86 -16.28
C GLN A 82 57.75 -17.39 -16.65
N SER A 83 57.98 -17.11 -17.94
CA SER A 83 58.00 -15.72 -18.41
C SER A 83 56.60 -15.08 -18.33
N ASP A 84 56.52 -13.77 -18.07
CA ASP A 84 55.24 -13.05 -17.93
C ASP A 84 54.30 -13.27 -19.13
N ARG A 85 54.87 -13.30 -20.34
CA ARG A 85 54.14 -13.53 -21.60
C ARG A 85 53.62 -14.96 -21.76
N GLU A 86 54.30 -15.96 -21.20
CA GLU A 86 53.82 -17.34 -21.19
C GLU A 86 52.73 -17.53 -20.15
N ARG A 87 52.91 -16.95 -18.96
CA ARG A 87 51.91 -16.96 -17.90
C ARG A 87 50.60 -16.33 -18.35
N GLU A 88 50.65 -15.18 -19.02
CA GLU A 88 49.47 -14.48 -19.54
C GLU A 88 48.66 -15.32 -20.54
N ARG A 89 49.32 -16.16 -21.35
CA ARG A 89 48.64 -17.09 -22.27
C ARG A 89 47.93 -18.23 -21.54
N TYR A 90 48.55 -18.80 -20.50
CA TYR A 90 47.91 -19.82 -19.67
C TYR A 90 46.76 -19.23 -18.86
N ILE A 91 46.83 -17.96 -18.45
CA ILE A 91 45.70 -17.25 -17.82
C ILE A 91 44.55 -17.09 -18.81
N GLN A 92 44.80 -16.69 -20.06
CA GLN A 92 43.75 -16.58 -21.08
C GLN A 92 43.09 -17.94 -21.38
N ALA A 93 43.89 -19.00 -21.52
CA ALA A 93 43.38 -20.36 -21.71
C ALA A 93 42.58 -20.84 -20.48
N LEU A 94 43.04 -20.53 -19.26
CA LEU A 94 42.33 -20.83 -18.02
C LEU A 94 40.97 -20.12 -17.96
N ASN A 95 40.89 -18.85 -18.35
CA ASN A 95 39.62 -18.11 -18.41
C ASN A 95 38.64 -18.73 -19.42
N ALA A 96 39.14 -19.19 -20.58
CA ALA A 96 38.31 -19.80 -21.60
C ALA A 96 37.74 -21.16 -21.16
N ILE A 97 38.58 -22.03 -20.57
CA ILE A 97 38.11 -23.32 -20.03
C ILE A 97 37.24 -23.15 -18.78
N ASN A 98 37.44 -22.09 -17.97
CA ASN A 98 36.54 -21.76 -16.87
C ASN A 98 35.14 -21.45 -17.40
N GLY A 99 35.01 -20.66 -18.48
CA GLY A 99 33.70 -20.38 -19.08
C GLY A 99 32.97 -21.64 -19.57
N LEU A 100 33.69 -22.58 -20.19
CA LEU A 100 33.13 -23.87 -20.60
C LEU A 100 32.75 -24.76 -19.40
N ALA A 101 33.57 -24.75 -18.35
CA ALA A 101 33.25 -25.45 -17.11
C ALA A 101 32.03 -24.83 -16.42
N ASP A 102 31.86 -23.51 -16.48
CA ASP A 102 30.74 -22.79 -15.87
C ASP A 102 29.39 -23.17 -16.46
N GLU A 103 29.30 -23.33 -17.78
CA GLU A 103 28.11 -23.85 -18.45
C GLU A 103 27.77 -25.25 -17.96
N ARG A 104 28.77 -26.13 -17.87
CA ARG A 104 28.54 -27.50 -17.40
C ARG A 104 28.19 -27.59 -15.93
N ILE A 105 28.79 -26.74 -15.08
CA ILE A 105 28.42 -26.63 -13.67
C ILE A 105 26.97 -26.12 -13.55
N ALA A 106 26.53 -25.19 -14.41
CA ALA A 106 25.14 -24.71 -14.40
C ALA A 106 24.13 -25.84 -14.69
N ASP A 107 24.42 -26.74 -15.63
CA ASP A 107 23.58 -27.93 -15.85
C ASP A 107 23.44 -28.80 -14.60
N ILE A 108 24.56 -28.99 -13.88
CA ILE A 108 24.64 -29.77 -12.65
C ILE A 108 23.85 -29.07 -11.53
N GLU A 109 23.92 -27.73 -11.42
CA GLU A 109 23.13 -26.95 -10.47
C GLU A 109 21.63 -27.15 -10.69
N VAL A 110 21.16 -27.05 -11.94
CA VAL A 110 19.74 -27.29 -12.29
C VAL A 110 19.31 -28.71 -11.90
N LYS A 111 20.20 -29.68 -12.07
CA LYS A 111 19.96 -31.08 -11.71
C LYS A 111 19.80 -31.25 -10.19
N ILE A 112 20.69 -30.63 -9.40
CA ILE A 112 20.62 -30.58 -7.93
C ILE A 112 19.34 -29.88 -7.46
N GLN A 113 19.03 -28.72 -8.03
CA GLN A 113 17.80 -27.96 -7.79
C GLN A 113 16.53 -28.69 -8.23
N SER A 114 16.64 -29.72 -9.06
CA SER A 114 15.48 -30.54 -9.46
C SER A 114 15.37 -31.82 -8.62
N GLY A 115 16.33 -32.08 -7.72
CA GLY A 115 16.37 -33.29 -6.90
C GLY A 115 16.76 -34.55 -7.66
N PHE A 116 17.44 -34.43 -8.81
CA PHE A 116 17.92 -35.57 -9.57
C PHE A 116 19.29 -36.05 -9.09
N GLU A 117 19.52 -37.36 -9.19
CA GLU A 117 20.82 -37.98 -8.86
C GLU A 117 21.92 -37.56 -9.84
N LEU A 118 23.01 -37.02 -9.30
CA LEU A 118 24.26 -36.76 -9.99
C LEU A 118 24.96 -38.08 -10.34
N GLU A 119 25.50 -38.12 -11.55
CA GLU A 119 26.32 -39.24 -11.98
C GLU A 119 27.69 -39.19 -11.29
N GLN A 120 28.32 -40.35 -11.05
CA GLN A 120 29.63 -40.43 -10.38
C GLN A 120 30.72 -39.60 -11.08
N ASN A 121 30.65 -39.50 -12.41
CA ASN A 121 31.55 -38.67 -13.20
C ASN A 121 31.27 -37.17 -12.97
N GLU A 122 30.00 -36.74 -12.81
CA GLU A 122 29.63 -35.35 -12.47
C GLU A 122 30.16 -34.96 -11.08
N ILE A 123 30.07 -35.86 -10.10
CA ILE A 123 30.66 -35.66 -8.76
C ILE A 123 32.19 -35.51 -8.84
N ALA A 124 32.85 -36.36 -9.64
CA ALA A 124 34.28 -36.29 -9.87
C ALA A 124 34.69 -34.98 -10.57
N LEU A 125 33.87 -34.47 -11.49
CA LEU A 125 34.10 -33.16 -12.13
C LEU A 125 34.06 -32.02 -11.10
N ILE A 126 33.06 -32.01 -10.22
CA ILE A 126 32.94 -31.00 -9.15
C ILE A 126 34.18 -31.02 -8.25
N ASP A 127 34.58 -32.19 -7.76
CA ASP A 127 35.78 -32.35 -6.92
C ASP A 127 37.06 -31.93 -7.67
N GLY A 128 37.18 -32.34 -8.93
CA GLY A 128 38.34 -32.06 -9.77
C GLY A 128 38.55 -30.59 -10.13
N LEU A 129 37.47 -29.82 -10.26
CA LEU A 129 37.49 -28.37 -10.52
C LEU A 129 37.72 -27.52 -9.25
N SER A 130 37.62 -28.14 -8.06
CA SER A 130 37.98 -27.54 -6.77
C SER A 130 37.27 -26.19 -6.53
N GLU A 131 38.01 -25.10 -6.27
CA GLU A 131 37.48 -23.77 -5.93
C GLU A 131 36.38 -23.25 -6.86
N LEU A 132 36.48 -23.54 -8.17
CA LEU A 132 35.51 -23.05 -9.18
C LEU A 132 34.11 -23.66 -8.94
N ALA A 133 34.05 -24.96 -8.67
CA ALA A 133 32.79 -25.67 -8.47
C ALA A 133 32.34 -25.64 -7.00
N ALA A 134 33.28 -25.69 -6.04
CA ALA A 134 32.98 -25.79 -4.62
C ALA A 134 32.13 -24.61 -4.12
N SER A 135 32.49 -23.36 -4.45
CA SER A 135 31.72 -22.18 -4.03
C SER A 135 30.28 -22.24 -4.53
N ARG A 136 30.08 -22.66 -5.78
CA ARG A 136 28.76 -22.77 -6.41
C ARG A 136 27.91 -23.86 -5.76
N MET A 137 28.51 -25.04 -5.51
CA MET A 137 27.82 -26.14 -4.84
C MET A 137 27.48 -25.82 -3.38
N ILE A 138 28.36 -25.10 -2.66
CA ILE A 138 28.06 -24.60 -1.32
C ILE A 138 26.81 -23.71 -1.36
N THR A 139 26.73 -22.77 -2.30
CA THR A 139 25.52 -21.94 -2.49
C THR A 139 24.28 -22.79 -2.74
N GLN A 140 24.35 -23.79 -3.64
CA GLN A 140 23.19 -24.67 -3.90
C GLN A 140 22.71 -25.45 -2.68
N ILE A 141 23.64 -26.00 -1.88
CA ILE A 141 23.29 -26.73 -0.66
C ILE A 141 22.67 -25.79 0.37
N ARG A 142 23.22 -24.57 0.51
CA ARG A 142 22.68 -23.53 1.39
C ARG A 142 21.27 -23.11 0.94
N ASP A 143 21.04 -22.91 -0.35
CA ASP A 143 19.74 -22.54 -0.92
C ASP A 143 18.69 -23.62 -0.66
N ILE A 144 19.01 -24.90 -0.91
CA ILE A 144 18.09 -26.01 -0.62
C ILE A 144 17.80 -26.12 0.89
N SER A 145 18.80 -25.85 1.73
CA SER A 145 18.63 -25.83 3.19
C SER A 145 17.75 -24.65 3.65
N ARG A 146 17.88 -23.48 3.01
CA ARG A 146 16.97 -22.34 3.20
C ARG A 146 15.55 -22.69 2.77
N GLN A 147 15.37 -23.28 1.59
CA GLN A 147 14.06 -23.76 1.10
C GLN A 147 13.39 -24.72 2.09
N TYR A 148 14.18 -25.58 2.74
CA TYR A 148 13.65 -26.46 3.78
C TYR A 148 13.17 -25.67 5.01
N LEU A 149 13.95 -24.69 5.47
CA LEU A 149 13.60 -23.81 6.58
C LEU A 149 12.33 -22.99 6.31
N VAL A 150 12.17 -22.44 5.10
CA VAL A 150 11.00 -21.62 4.75
C VAL A 150 9.78 -22.43 4.33
N GLY A 151 9.86 -23.76 4.30
CA GLY A 151 8.71 -24.61 4.04
C GLY A 151 8.54 -25.09 2.60
N GLU A 152 9.41 -24.66 1.68
CA GLU A 152 9.30 -24.88 0.23
C GLU A 152 9.77 -26.26 -0.25
N THR A 153 10.66 -26.90 0.51
CA THR A 153 11.11 -28.26 0.20
C THR A 153 11.14 -29.19 1.41
N ASP A 154 11.32 -30.48 1.17
CA ASP A 154 11.34 -31.51 2.21
C ASP A 154 12.75 -31.89 2.67
N ARG A 155 12.81 -32.58 3.82
CA ARG A 155 14.08 -33.02 4.42
C ARG A 155 14.86 -33.99 3.52
N LYS A 156 14.16 -34.85 2.76
CA LYS A 156 14.80 -35.85 1.90
C LYS A 156 15.64 -35.19 0.83
N ARG A 157 15.16 -34.07 0.28
CA ARG A 157 15.90 -33.33 -0.75
C ARG A 157 17.18 -32.71 -0.21
N VAL A 158 17.15 -32.18 1.02
CA VAL A 158 18.34 -31.65 1.70
C VAL A 158 19.33 -32.78 1.96
N ASP A 159 18.86 -33.87 2.58
CA ASP A 159 19.70 -35.04 2.87
C ASP A 159 20.36 -35.58 1.59
N HIS A 160 19.60 -35.67 0.50
CA HIS A 160 20.11 -36.13 -0.79
C HIS A 160 21.19 -35.21 -1.39
N ALA A 161 21.11 -33.90 -1.18
CA ALA A 161 22.16 -32.97 -1.61
C ALA A 161 23.45 -33.18 -0.78
N PHE A 162 23.32 -33.40 0.54
CA PHE A 162 24.46 -33.69 1.42
C PHE A 162 25.08 -35.07 1.14
N GLU A 163 24.30 -36.10 0.83
CA GLU A 163 24.79 -37.43 0.48
C GLU A 163 25.69 -37.41 -0.77
N GLN A 164 25.35 -36.57 -1.76
CA GLN A 164 26.05 -36.52 -3.04
C GLN A 164 27.28 -35.61 -3.03
N LEU A 165 27.22 -34.49 -2.31
CA LEU A 165 28.24 -33.43 -2.37
C LEU A 165 28.97 -33.21 -1.05
N GLY A 166 28.38 -33.63 0.08
CA GLY A 166 28.92 -33.37 1.42
C GLY A 166 30.20 -34.14 1.75
N SER A 167 30.57 -35.15 0.95
CA SER A 167 31.85 -35.85 1.09
C SER A 167 33.02 -35.16 0.38
N ILE A 168 32.78 -34.14 -0.44
CA ILE A 168 33.83 -33.37 -1.13
C ILE A 168 34.42 -32.39 -0.12
N ASP A 169 35.69 -32.53 0.22
CA ASP A 169 36.36 -31.75 1.29
C ASP A 169 36.16 -30.24 1.16
N ALA A 170 36.29 -29.70 -0.06
CA ALA A 170 36.14 -28.28 -0.34
C ALA A 170 34.71 -27.75 -0.09
N ILE A 171 33.69 -28.61 -0.27
CA ILE A 171 32.27 -28.28 -0.02
C ILE A 171 31.95 -28.49 1.46
N ALA A 172 32.37 -29.63 2.02
CA ALA A 172 32.11 -30.04 3.40
C ALA A 172 32.49 -28.94 4.40
N GLN A 173 33.62 -28.25 4.19
CA GLN A 173 34.05 -27.13 5.03
C GLN A 173 33.08 -25.95 5.01
N GLY A 174 32.45 -25.66 3.87
CA GLY A 174 31.52 -24.53 3.70
C GLY A 174 30.11 -24.78 4.23
N VAL A 175 29.72 -26.05 4.45
CA VAL A 175 28.38 -26.44 4.90
C VAL A 175 28.37 -27.28 6.18
N ALA A 176 29.51 -27.37 6.88
CA ALA A 176 29.74 -28.32 7.98
C ALA A 176 28.70 -28.27 9.12
N GLN A 177 28.14 -27.09 9.40
CA GLN A 177 27.21 -26.89 10.52
C GLN A 177 25.77 -27.27 10.16
N ILE A 178 25.37 -27.13 8.90
CA ILE A 178 23.98 -27.26 8.45
C ILE A 178 23.39 -28.63 8.81
N PRO A 179 24.05 -29.79 8.56
CA PRO A 179 23.48 -31.10 8.88
C PRO A 179 23.07 -31.28 10.35
N GLN A 180 23.78 -30.62 11.27
CA GLN A 180 23.51 -30.73 12.70
C GLN A 180 22.28 -29.90 13.12
N GLU A 181 21.90 -28.91 12.32
CA GLU A 181 20.80 -27.99 12.59
C GLU A 181 19.47 -28.45 11.94
N LEU A 182 19.50 -29.41 11.01
CA LEU A 182 18.32 -29.76 10.20
C LEU A 182 17.12 -30.25 11.03
N ASP A 183 17.34 -30.91 12.17
CA ASP A 183 16.25 -31.34 13.05
C ASP A 183 15.60 -30.16 13.78
N GLU A 184 16.40 -29.18 14.23
CA GLU A 184 15.94 -27.95 14.85
C GLU A 184 15.21 -27.06 13.83
N MET A 185 15.76 -26.92 12.62
CA MET A 185 15.08 -26.28 11.49
C MET A 185 13.72 -26.92 11.21
N GLY A 186 13.62 -28.24 11.32
CA GLY A 186 12.37 -28.98 11.19
C GLY A 186 11.29 -28.58 12.21
N GLN A 187 11.69 -28.15 13.42
CA GLN A 187 10.77 -27.73 14.47
C GLN A 187 10.21 -26.32 14.22
N ILE A 188 11.04 -25.42 13.69
CA ILE A 188 10.67 -24.01 13.47
C ILE A 188 10.10 -23.72 12.09
N ARG A 189 10.34 -24.56 11.07
CA ARG A 189 9.98 -24.26 9.66
C ARG A 189 8.51 -23.92 9.44
N SER A 190 7.60 -24.49 10.21
CA SER A 190 6.16 -24.16 10.08
C SER A 190 5.86 -22.71 10.49
N GLN A 191 6.56 -22.20 11.51
CA GLN A 191 6.43 -20.83 11.98
C GLN A 191 7.09 -19.87 10.98
N VAL A 192 8.28 -20.22 10.47
CA VAL A 192 8.96 -19.44 9.42
C VAL A 192 8.10 -19.33 8.17
N ALA A 193 7.55 -20.45 7.67
CA ALA A 193 6.67 -20.45 6.51
C ALA A 193 5.41 -19.61 6.71
N GLN A 194 4.88 -19.56 7.94
CA GLN A 194 3.75 -18.69 8.27
C GLN A 194 4.16 -17.21 8.26
N ALA A 195 5.32 -16.88 8.82
CA ALA A 195 5.84 -15.51 8.82
C ALA A 195 6.07 -14.99 7.39
N VAL A 196 6.69 -15.81 6.52
CA VAL A 196 6.89 -15.47 5.10
C VAL A 196 5.54 -15.21 4.41
N ARG A 197 4.53 -16.08 4.62
CA ARG A 197 3.18 -15.85 4.08
C ARG A 197 2.54 -14.57 4.58
N SER A 198 2.70 -14.22 5.86
CA SER A 198 2.21 -12.95 6.39
C SER A 198 2.83 -11.76 5.66
N ILE A 199 4.15 -11.79 5.40
CA ILE A 199 4.86 -10.74 4.66
C ILE A 199 4.36 -10.65 3.22
N GLU A 200 4.19 -11.78 2.54
CA GLU A 200 3.64 -11.84 1.17
C GLU A 200 2.21 -11.28 1.10
N GLN A 201 1.44 -11.40 2.19
CA GLN A 201 0.10 -10.84 2.34
C GLN A 201 0.09 -9.39 2.86
N GLN A 202 1.25 -8.75 2.97
CA GLN A 202 1.45 -7.40 3.52
C GLN A 202 1.08 -7.25 5.01
N ASP A 203 0.91 -8.35 5.73
CA ASP A 203 0.82 -8.36 7.20
C ASP A 203 2.23 -8.32 7.80
N PHE A 204 2.90 -7.20 7.58
CA PHE A 204 4.31 -7.01 7.92
C PHE A 204 4.58 -7.12 9.42
N TRP A 205 3.67 -6.62 10.26
CA TRP A 205 3.84 -6.65 11.71
C TRP A 205 3.85 -8.07 12.26
N THR A 206 2.93 -8.92 11.81
CA THR A 206 2.89 -10.34 12.20
C THR A 206 4.13 -11.07 11.69
N GLY A 207 4.52 -10.83 10.43
CA GLY A 207 5.71 -11.43 9.84
C GLY A 207 7.01 -11.05 10.56
N TYR A 208 7.21 -9.74 10.77
CA TYR A 208 8.37 -9.20 11.49
C TYR A 208 8.46 -9.74 12.92
N ALA A 209 7.36 -9.66 13.68
CA ALA A 209 7.34 -10.14 15.06
C ALA A 209 7.66 -11.64 15.16
N ALA A 210 7.10 -12.47 14.27
CA ALA A 210 7.36 -13.90 14.26
C ALA A 210 8.84 -14.25 13.98
N ILE A 211 9.48 -13.58 13.02
CA ILE A 211 10.90 -13.80 12.71
C ILE A 211 11.78 -13.27 13.85
N ASN A 212 11.48 -12.08 14.38
CA ASN A 212 12.21 -11.48 15.48
C ASN A 212 12.12 -12.33 16.76
N ASP A 213 10.94 -12.88 17.08
CA ASP A 213 10.76 -13.78 18.22
C ASP A 213 11.61 -15.05 18.06
N LEU A 214 11.62 -15.65 16.86
CA LEU A 214 12.47 -16.81 16.56
C LEU A 214 13.95 -16.52 16.79
N LEU A 215 14.44 -15.36 16.33
CA LEU A 215 15.82 -14.92 16.54
C LEU A 215 16.19 -14.73 18.02
N ASN A 216 15.20 -14.37 18.86
CA ASN A 216 15.37 -14.14 20.29
C ASN A 216 15.15 -15.38 21.17
N THR A 217 14.79 -16.53 20.57
CA THR A 217 14.67 -17.80 21.31
C THR A 217 15.97 -18.61 21.29
N ASP A 218 16.16 -19.43 22.33
CA ASP A 218 17.13 -20.52 22.32
C ASP A 218 16.53 -21.66 21.47
N GLY A 219 17.02 -21.82 20.23
CA GLY A 219 16.47 -22.83 19.33
C GLY A 219 17.15 -22.87 17.97
N PRO A 220 17.22 -21.75 17.22
CA PRO A 220 17.86 -21.77 15.91
C PRO A 220 19.38 -21.85 16.01
N GLY A 221 19.99 -22.80 15.31
CA GLY A 221 21.43 -22.89 15.11
C GLY A 221 22.00 -21.75 14.24
N PRO A 222 23.33 -21.67 14.09
CA PRO A 222 24.00 -20.59 13.36
C PRO A 222 23.49 -20.34 11.93
N PHE A 223 23.31 -21.40 11.13
CA PHE A 223 22.78 -21.26 9.76
C PHE A 223 21.33 -20.78 9.78
N ALA A 224 20.48 -21.38 10.63
CA ALA A 224 19.10 -20.96 10.74
C ALA A 224 18.97 -19.50 11.17
N ARG A 225 19.79 -19.04 12.14
CA ARG A 225 19.86 -17.63 12.56
C ARG A 225 20.27 -16.71 11.43
N GLU A 226 21.31 -17.07 10.68
CA GLU A 226 21.73 -16.30 9.50
C GLU A 226 20.58 -16.11 8.51
N GLN A 227 19.86 -17.20 8.18
CA GLN A 227 18.73 -17.12 7.25
C GLN A 227 17.54 -16.32 7.80
N LEU A 228 17.25 -16.43 9.10
CA LEU A 228 16.22 -15.63 9.75
C LEU A 228 16.56 -14.14 9.77
N THR A 229 17.83 -13.79 9.96
CA THR A 229 18.29 -12.39 9.87
C THR A 229 18.07 -11.83 8.46
N VAL A 230 18.43 -12.59 7.42
CA VAL A 230 18.16 -12.18 6.03
C VAL A 230 16.67 -11.98 5.78
N LEU A 231 15.82 -12.90 6.25
CA LEU A 231 14.36 -12.74 6.12
C LEU A 231 13.82 -11.53 6.89
N LEU A 232 14.41 -11.19 8.04
CA LEU A 232 14.04 -10.01 8.81
C LEU A 232 14.43 -8.73 8.07
N GLU A 233 15.63 -8.66 7.49
CA GLU A 233 16.11 -7.55 6.67
C GLU A 233 15.27 -7.37 5.40
N ASP A 234 14.93 -8.47 4.72
CA ASP A 234 14.02 -8.47 3.58
C ASP A 234 12.65 -7.90 3.98
N CYS A 235 12.08 -8.37 5.10
CA CYS A 235 10.82 -7.85 5.66
C CYS A 235 10.90 -6.34 5.93
N GLN A 236 11.96 -5.88 6.58
CA GLN A 236 12.20 -4.46 6.87
C GLN A 236 12.24 -3.63 5.58
N SER A 237 12.91 -4.13 4.53
CA SER A 237 13.04 -3.43 3.26
C SER A 237 11.70 -3.22 2.55
N VAL A 238 10.79 -4.20 2.62
CA VAL A 238 9.48 -4.13 1.93
C VAL A 238 8.38 -3.48 2.76
N MET A 239 8.50 -3.48 4.10
CA MET A 239 7.48 -2.89 4.98
C MET A 239 7.60 -1.37 5.13
N TYR A 240 8.79 -0.79 4.92
CA TYR A 240 9.04 0.62 5.22
C TYR A 240 8.11 1.56 4.45
N ALA A 241 8.15 1.53 3.11
CA ALA A 241 7.40 2.48 2.29
C ALA A 241 5.87 2.39 2.50
N PRO A 242 5.23 1.20 2.47
CA PRO A 242 3.78 1.11 2.67
C PRO A 242 3.32 1.64 4.04
N LEU A 243 4.08 1.36 5.10
CA LEU A 243 3.71 1.79 6.45
C LEU A 243 3.95 3.30 6.66
N ILE A 244 5.01 3.85 6.07
CA ILE A 244 5.26 5.29 6.08
C ILE A 244 4.18 6.03 5.27
N ASP A 245 3.79 5.50 4.11
CA ASP A 245 2.72 6.07 3.29
C ASP A 245 1.39 6.09 4.06
N GLU A 246 1.02 4.99 4.71
CA GLU A 246 -0.19 4.91 5.56
C GLU A 246 -0.15 5.92 6.71
N ALA A 247 0.96 6.00 7.45
CA ALA A 247 1.10 6.94 8.56
C ALA A 247 1.10 8.42 8.09
N THR A 248 1.67 8.68 6.92
CA THR A 248 1.68 10.01 6.29
C THR A 248 0.28 10.42 5.84
N GLN A 249 -0.49 9.52 5.24
CA GLN A 249 -1.89 9.77 4.86
C GLN A 249 -2.76 10.09 6.09
N LEU A 250 -2.55 9.39 7.21
CA LEU A 250 -3.21 9.73 8.48
C LEU A 250 -2.87 11.16 8.90
N MET A 251 -1.59 11.53 8.86
CA MET A 251 -1.13 12.87 9.23
C MET A 251 -1.69 13.96 8.31
N GLU A 252 -1.68 13.75 6.99
CA GLU A 252 -2.26 14.66 5.99
C GLU A 252 -3.78 14.82 6.16
N GLY A 253 -4.44 13.76 6.61
CA GLY A 253 -5.86 13.74 6.98
C GLY A 253 -6.20 14.43 8.30
N GLY A 254 -5.20 14.94 9.04
CA GLY A 254 -5.38 15.53 10.37
C GLY A 254 -5.60 14.49 11.49
N ARG A 255 -5.38 13.20 11.22
CA ARG A 255 -5.51 12.08 12.16
C ARG A 255 -4.25 11.93 13.03
N TYR A 256 -3.85 13.01 13.70
CA TYR A 256 -2.53 13.11 14.33
C TYR A 256 -2.28 12.11 15.47
N LEU A 257 -3.30 11.72 16.24
CA LEU A 257 -3.14 10.69 17.29
C LEU A 257 -2.87 9.32 16.65
N SER A 258 -3.60 8.99 15.59
CA SER A 258 -3.41 7.74 14.84
C SER A 258 -2.06 7.73 14.10
N ALA A 259 -1.68 8.85 13.48
CA ALA A 259 -0.41 9.00 12.77
C ALA A 259 0.79 8.87 13.73
N ASP A 260 0.80 9.56 14.87
CA ASP A 260 1.87 9.44 15.88
C ASP A 260 1.99 7.99 16.39
N ALA A 261 0.87 7.33 16.67
CA ALA A 261 0.89 5.93 17.08
C ALA A 261 1.50 5.02 15.99
N ALA A 262 1.15 5.24 14.72
CA ALA A 262 1.71 4.50 13.59
C ALA A 262 3.21 4.75 13.43
N PHE A 263 3.65 6.02 13.40
CA PHE A 263 5.06 6.38 13.29
C PHE A 263 5.90 5.84 14.46
N ARG A 264 5.41 5.94 15.70
CA ARG A 264 6.10 5.35 16.87
C ARG A 264 6.22 3.85 16.77
N LYS A 265 5.21 3.17 16.22
CA LYS A 265 5.29 1.73 15.97
C LYS A 265 6.39 1.43 14.94
N ILE A 266 6.44 2.17 13.83
CA ILE A 266 7.49 2.04 12.80
C ILE A 266 8.87 2.34 13.39
N GLN A 267 9.00 3.34 14.25
CA GLN A 267 10.23 3.68 14.97
C GLN A 267 10.80 2.52 15.81
N THR A 268 9.97 1.58 16.28
CA THR A 268 10.47 0.39 17.00
C THR A 268 11.32 -0.53 16.12
N VAL A 269 11.11 -0.48 14.80
CA VAL A 269 11.85 -1.24 13.79
C VAL A 269 12.98 -0.41 13.18
N PHE A 270 12.75 0.90 13.02
CA PHE A 270 13.69 1.86 12.42
C PHE A 270 14.01 3.01 13.41
N PRO A 271 14.76 2.74 14.50
CA PRO A 271 14.92 3.70 15.60
C PRO A 271 15.73 4.95 15.24
N ASP A 272 16.67 4.82 14.30
CA ASP A 272 17.58 5.89 13.89
C ASP A 272 17.06 6.69 12.68
N ASP A 273 15.83 6.42 12.22
CA ASP A 273 15.25 7.12 11.09
C ASP A 273 14.82 8.54 11.45
N THR A 274 15.46 9.53 10.82
CA THR A 274 15.22 10.94 11.10
C THR A 274 13.90 11.45 10.56
N ASP A 275 13.36 10.85 9.50
CA ASP A 275 12.12 11.29 8.87
C ASP A 275 10.94 10.87 9.75
N ILE A 276 11.00 9.66 10.31
CA ILE A 276 10.03 9.19 11.32
C ILE A 276 10.06 10.09 12.56
N GLN A 277 11.25 10.44 13.05
CA GLN A 277 11.39 11.34 14.21
C GLN A 277 10.76 12.70 13.94
N GLN A 278 11.02 13.30 12.77
CA GLN A 278 10.44 14.58 12.37
C GLN A 278 8.91 14.50 12.22
N ALA A 279 8.38 13.41 11.68
CA ALA A 279 6.93 13.22 11.53
C ALA A 279 6.22 13.12 12.89
N ILE A 280 6.83 12.41 13.86
CA ILE A 280 6.35 12.36 15.25
C ILE A 280 6.34 13.77 15.88
N GLU A 281 7.42 14.53 15.70
CA GLU A 281 7.50 15.91 16.19
C GLU A 281 6.47 16.83 15.53
N ALA A 282 6.16 16.63 14.25
CA ALA A 282 5.14 17.38 13.52
C ALA A 282 3.71 17.08 14.00
N CYS A 283 3.44 15.87 14.50
CA CYS A 283 2.14 15.52 15.08
C CYS A 283 1.95 16.14 16.48
N ALA A 284 3.03 16.32 17.25
CA ALA A 284 2.98 16.69 18.66
C ALA A 284 2.12 17.93 19.00
N PRO A 285 2.13 19.05 18.22
CA PRO A 285 1.31 20.23 18.52
C PRO A 285 -0.21 20.00 18.47
N TYR A 286 -0.65 18.93 17.80
CA TYR A 286 -2.07 18.61 17.59
C TYR A 286 -2.56 17.49 18.52
N ILE A 287 -1.66 16.89 19.29
CA ILE A 287 -1.97 15.80 20.21
C ILE A 287 -2.25 16.38 21.60
N PRO A 288 -3.42 16.08 22.20
CA PRO A 288 -3.70 16.48 23.57
C PRO A 288 -2.70 15.86 24.56
N ASP A 289 -2.19 16.66 25.50
CA ASP A 289 -1.26 16.19 26.55
C ASP A 289 -1.83 15.02 27.38
N GLN A 290 -3.14 14.99 27.55
CA GLN A 290 -3.85 13.97 28.30
C GLN A 290 -5.23 13.69 27.69
N LEU A 291 -5.61 12.42 27.68
CA LEU A 291 -6.99 11.97 27.47
C LEU A 291 -7.50 11.34 28.76
N VAL A 292 -8.74 11.66 29.14
CA VAL A 292 -9.43 11.12 30.32
C VAL A 292 -10.74 10.45 29.91
N PRO A 293 -11.16 9.35 30.58
CA PRO A 293 -12.47 8.77 30.36
C PRO A 293 -13.58 9.82 30.53
N TYR A 294 -14.54 9.84 29.61
CA TYR A 294 -15.69 10.72 29.66
C TYR A 294 -16.92 9.98 30.22
N GLU A 295 -17.44 10.49 31.34
CA GLU A 295 -18.55 9.88 32.10
C GLU A 295 -19.94 10.36 31.66
N GLY A 296 -20.01 11.37 30.77
CA GLY A 296 -21.27 11.94 30.31
C GLY A 296 -21.88 11.19 29.13
N ALA A 297 -22.98 11.74 28.60
CA ALA A 297 -23.58 11.25 27.36
C ALA A 297 -22.86 11.82 26.13
N VAL A 298 -22.78 11.01 25.07
CA VAL A 298 -22.33 11.46 23.74
C VAL A 298 -23.53 12.08 23.04
N GLU A 299 -23.38 13.32 22.61
CA GLU A 299 -24.44 14.04 21.91
C GLU A 299 -24.39 13.73 20.41
N PHE A 300 -25.56 13.64 19.78
CA PHE A 300 -25.70 13.49 18.35
C PHE A 300 -26.60 14.59 17.82
N ILE A 301 -26.14 15.29 16.79
CA ILE A 301 -26.96 16.27 16.05
C ILE A 301 -27.05 15.86 14.59
N SER A 302 -28.14 16.22 13.92
CA SER A 302 -28.25 16.01 12.48
C SER A 302 -28.75 17.21 11.71
N VAL A 303 -28.17 17.42 10.53
CA VAL A 303 -28.45 18.53 9.63
C VAL A 303 -28.70 17.96 8.23
N LYS A 304 -29.71 18.49 7.53
CA LYS A 304 -29.99 18.16 6.12
C LYS A 304 -29.13 19.05 5.19
N PRO A 305 -29.03 18.76 3.88
CA PRO A 305 -28.30 19.61 2.94
C PRO A 305 -28.61 21.11 3.14
N LEU A 306 -27.59 21.96 3.11
CA LEU A 306 -27.71 23.37 3.51
C LEU A 306 -28.29 24.23 2.39
N ILE A 307 -29.11 25.21 2.78
CA ILE A 307 -29.56 26.28 1.88
C ILE A 307 -28.40 27.27 1.70
N ASN A 308 -27.85 27.32 0.49
CA ASN A 308 -26.80 28.28 0.11
C ASN A 308 -27.35 29.50 -0.63
N GLN A 309 -28.60 29.43 -1.11
CA GLN A 309 -29.32 30.53 -1.77
C GLN A 309 -30.68 30.77 -1.09
N PRO A 310 -30.72 31.45 0.07
CA PRO A 310 -31.95 31.72 0.81
C PRO A 310 -33.05 32.39 -0.02
N GLU A 311 -32.66 33.31 -0.89
CA GLU A 311 -33.55 34.05 -1.78
C GLU A 311 -34.28 33.16 -2.80
N ARG A 312 -33.74 31.98 -3.10
CA ARG A 312 -34.40 30.96 -3.91
C ARG A 312 -35.24 30.03 -3.03
N ALA A 313 -34.70 29.63 -1.88
CA ALA A 313 -35.38 28.73 -0.95
C ALA A 313 -36.66 29.31 -0.34
N PHE A 314 -36.78 30.65 -0.24
CA PHE A 314 -37.89 31.33 0.43
C PHE A 314 -38.71 32.23 -0.51
N ASP A 315 -38.73 31.89 -1.81
CA ASP A 315 -39.43 32.65 -2.86
C ASP A 315 -40.97 32.45 -2.89
N ASN A 316 -41.52 31.70 -1.92
CA ASN A 316 -42.93 31.30 -1.80
C ASN A 316 -43.43 30.32 -2.87
N ASP A 317 -42.53 29.54 -3.49
CA ASP A 317 -42.92 28.41 -4.31
C ASP A 317 -43.50 27.22 -3.51
N SER A 318 -43.76 26.10 -4.20
CA SER A 318 -44.30 24.89 -3.56
C SER A 318 -43.32 24.17 -2.62
N TYR A 319 -42.03 24.49 -2.67
CA TYR A 319 -40.97 23.86 -1.88
C TYR A 319 -40.55 24.72 -0.68
N ALA A 320 -40.80 26.02 -0.72
CA ALA A 320 -40.37 27.00 0.28
C ALA A 320 -40.75 26.61 1.71
N ALA A 321 -41.99 26.15 1.95
CA ALA A 321 -42.43 25.75 3.28
C ALA A 321 -41.62 24.55 3.84
N ALA A 322 -41.32 23.56 2.99
CA ALA A 322 -40.55 22.40 3.39
C ALA A 322 -39.07 22.76 3.64
N ALA A 323 -38.47 23.60 2.78
CA ALA A 323 -37.11 24.10 2.96
C ALA A 323 -36.99 24.92 4.25
N PHE A 324 -37.95 25.81 4.48
CA PHE A 324 -38.01 26.68 5.65
C PHE A 324 -38.01 25.89 6.96
N ASP A 325 -38.82 24.85 7.07
CA ASP A 325 -38.90 24.06 8.31
C ASP A 325 -37.73 23.08 8.45
N SER A 326 -37.34 22.40 7.38
CA SER A 326 -36.51 21.19 7.47
C SER A 326 -35.01 21.37 7.22
N MET A 327 -34.56 22.55 6.77
CA MET A 327 -33.16 22.82 6.45
C MET A 327 -32.60 24.01 7.23
N MET A 328 -31.27 24.10 7.29
CA MET A 328 -30.51 25.26 7.79
C MET A 328 -29.90 26.02 6.60
N THR A 329 -29.63 27.31 6.78
CA THR A 329 -28.77 28.05 5.84
C THR A 329 -27.29 27.81 6.12
N VAL A 330 -26.43 28.11 5.15
CA VAL A 330 -24.96 28.10 5.33
C VAL A 330 -24.51 29.00 6.48
N THR A 331 -25.14 30.18 6.64
CA THR A 331 -24.89 31.11 7.73
C THR A 331 -25.23 30.51 9.10
N GLU A 332 -26.41 29.90 9.23
CA GLU A 332 -26.85 29.27 10.47
C GLU A 332 -25.94 28.09 10.85
N PHE A 333 -25.56 27.27 9.88
CA PHE A 333 -24.65 26.15 10.14
C PHE A 333 -23.28 26.64 10.60
N SER A 334 -22.74 27.68 9.97
CA SER A 334 -21.44 28.27 10.36
C SER A 334 -21.46 28.80 11.79
N ARG A 335 -22.50 29.56 12.16
CA ARG A 335 -22.71 30.03 13.55
C ARG A 335 -22.87 28.87 14.53
N MET A 336 -23.55 27.79 14.11
CA MET A 336 -23.74 26.60 14.96
C MET A 336 -22.39 25.95 15.28
N ILE A 337 -21.52 25.76 14.27
CA ILE A 337 -20.19 25.18 14.47
C ILE A 337 -19.33 26.04 15.41
N GLU A 338 -19.32 27.36 15.22
CA GLU A 338 -18.64 28.29 16.12
C GLU A 338 -19.17 28.17 17.57
N ALA A 339 -20.48 28.19 17.76
CA ALA A 339 -21.08 28.10 19.08
C ALA A 339 -20.83 26.74 19.77
N LEU A 340 -20.80 25.64 19.02
CA LEU A 340 -20.42 24.33 19.55
C LEU A 340 -18.98 24.33 20.06
N TYR A 341 -18.05 24.90 19.28
CA TYR A 341 -16.66 25.03 19.68
C TYR A 341 -16.48 25.90 20.93
N GLU A 342 -17.12 27.07 20.97
CA GLU A 342 -17.11 27.98 22.13
C GLU A 342 -17.67 27.34 23.40
N ASN A 343 -18.60 26.40 23.25
CA ASN A 343 -19.21 25.63 24.34
C ASN A 343 -18.48 24.32 24.64
N ASP A 344 -17.19 24.21 24.31
CA ASP A 344 -16.31 23.06 24.63
C ASP A 344 -16.73 21.71 24.01
N TYR A 345 -17.54 21.70 22.95
CA TYR A 345 -17.78 20.46 22.21
C TYR A 345 -16.54 20.07 21.39
N ILE A 346 -16.38 18.77 21.18
CA ILE A 346 -15.36 18.17 20.34
C ILE A 346 -16.00 17.10 19.46
N LEU A 347 -15.66 17.10 18.17
CA LEU A 347 -16.11 16.09 17.23
C LEU A 347 -15.45 14.75 17.51
N VAL A 348 -16.24 13.68 17.45
CA VAL A 348 -15.78 12.31 17.63
C VAL A 348 -16.39 11.39 16.58
N ASP A 349 -15.65 10.38 16.16
CA ASP A 349 -16.15 9.36 15.25
C ASP A 349 -17.22 8.49 15.95
N ALA A 350 -18.33 8.23 15.28
CA ALA A 350 -19.40 7.39 15.80
C ALA A 350 -18.93 5.93 16.00
N GLU A 351 -18.01 5.45 15.16
CA GLU A 351 -17.46 4.09 15.26
C GLU A 351 -16.57 3.89 16.49
N ARG A 352 -16.08 4.96 17.15
CA ARG A 352 -15.36 4.83 18.43
C ARG A 352 -16.27 4.38 19.58
N LEU A 353 -17.60 4.45 19.40
CA LEU A 353 -18.55 4.11 20.43
C LEU A 353 -18.79 2.59 20.56
N TYR A 354 -18.27 1.78 19.63
CA TYR A 354 -18.43 0.34 19.64
C TYR A 354 -17.24 -0.42 19.08
N ASN A 355 -17.11 -1.69 19.49
CA ASN A 355 -16.15 -2.62 18.90
C ASN A 355 -16.76 -3.39 17.72
N GLU A 356 -15.99 -4.34 17.16
CA GLU A 356 -16.45 -5.19 16.05
C GLU A 356 -17.74 -5.97 16.33
N LYS A 357 -18.01 -6.31 17.59
CA LYS A 357 -19.21 -7.02 18.05
C LYS A 357 -20.37 -6.10 18.42
N ALA A 358 -20.22 -4.80 18.16
CA ALA A 358 -21.14 -3.73 18.57
C ALA A 358 -21.26 -3.57 20.10
N ASP A 359 -20.29 -4.04 20.89
CA ASP A 359 -20.25 -3.77 22.32
C ASP A 359 -19.82 -2.33 22.55
N ARG A 360 -20.56 -1.59 23.38
CA ARG A 360 -20.27 -0.20 23.73
C ARG A 360 -18.84 -0.05 24.25
N GLN A 361 -18.13 0.94 23.74
CA GLN A 361 -16.82 1.36 24.21
C GLN A 361 -16.91 2.66 25.02
N GLU A 362 -15.99 2.82 25.97
CA GLU A 362 -15.77 4.09 26.64
C GLU A 362 -14.99 5.04 25.73
N ILE A 363 -15.30 6.33 25.79
CA ILE A 363 -14.59 7.36 25.04
C ILE A 363 -13.67 8.15 25.97
N THR A 364 -12.47 8.44 25.49
CA THR A 364 -11.51 9.29 26.19
C THR A 364 -11.33 10.61 25.46
N LEU A 365 -11.33 11.72 26.19
CA LEU A 365 -11.30 13.08 25.63
C LEU A 365 -10.27 13.96 26.35
N PRO A 366 -9.84 15.07 25.74
CA PRO A 366 -9.15 16.12 26.46
C PRO A 366 -9.99 16.60 27.65
N PRO A 367 -9.38 16.89 28.82
CA PRO A 367 -10.11 17.39 29.98
C PRO A 367 -10.98 18.61 29.65
N GLY A 368 -12.24 18.56 30.04
CA GLY A 368 -13.20 19.67 29.86
C GLY A 368 -14.01 19.62 28.56
N LYS A 369 -13.60 18.85 27.55
CA LYS A 369 -14.33 18.74 26.28
C LYS A 369 -15.55 17.80 26.40
N LYS A 370 -16.58 18.04 25.57
CA LYS A 370 -17.82 17.24 25.48
C LYS A 370 -17.94 16.60 24.09
N PRO A 371 -18.14 15.28 23.97
CA PRO A 371 -18.16 14.62 22.67
C PRO A 371 -19.46 14.88 21.90
N LEU A 372 -19.32 15.14 20.61
CA LEU A 372 -20.41 15.37 19.67
C LEU A 372 -20.20 14.58 18.38
N VAL A 373 -21.24 13.89 17.92
CA VAL A 373 -21.30 13.34 16.56
C VAL A 373 -22.23 14.21 15.72
N LEU A 374 -21.69 14.79 14.65
CA LEU A 374 -22.46 15.49 13.63
C LEU A 374 -22.87 14.52 12.51
N VAL A 375 -24.14 14.51 12.15
CA VAL A 375 -24.66 13.68 11.06
C VAL A 375 -25.24 14.54 9.95
N LEU A 376 -24.72 14.41 8.73
CA LEU A 376 -25.37 14.94 7.54
C LEU A 376 -26.43 13.93 7.07
N GLU A 377 -27.69 14.27 7.30
CA GLU A 377 -28.83 13.36 7.13
C GLU A 377 -29.31 13.30 5.67
N GLY A 378 -29.26 12.10 5.08
CA GLY A 378 -29.75 11.85 3.73
C GLY A 378 -29.13 12.78 2.68
N LEU A 379 -27.81 13.00 2.76
CA LEU A 379 -27.10 13.92 1.87
C LEU A 379 -27.20 13.40 0.43
N ASN A 380 -27.88 14.17 -0.41
CA ASN A 380 -28.04 13.90 -1.82
C ASN A 380 -28.46 15.17 -2.59
N TYR A 381 -28.29 15.16 -3.90
CA TYR A 381 -28.39 16.31 -4.79
C TYR A 381 -29.49 16.12 -5.84
N TYR A 382 -30.69 15.81 -5.35
CA TYR A 382 -31.91 15.66 -6.14
C TYR A 382 -32.17 16.88 -7.02
N VAL A 383 -32.87 16.72 -8.15
CA VAL A 383 -33.25 17.88 -8.98
C VAL A 383 -34.05 18.91 -8.17
N THR A 384 -34.90 18.45 -7.25
CA THR A 384 -35.68 19.31 -6.36
C THR A 384 -34.83 20.23 -5.47
N ARG A 385 -33.57 19.86 -5.18
CA ARG A 385 -32.62 20.68 -4.42
C ARG A 385 -32.24 21.98 -5.13
N ARG A 386 -32.42 22.02 -6.46
CA ARG A 386 -32.24 23.24 -7.26
C ARG A 386 -33.30 24.29 -6.94
N GLU A 387 -34.52 23.87 -6.62
CA GLU A 387 -35.59 24.80 -6.23
C GLU A 387 -35.46 25.24 -4.77
N THR A 388 -34.97 24.38 -3.89
CA THR A 388 -34.76 24.73 -2.47
C THR A 388 -33.46 25.48 -2.20
N GLY A 389 -32.81 26.03 -3.23
CA GLY A 389 -31.62 26.87 -3.07
C GLY A 389 -30.45 26.16 -2.39
N ASN A 390 -30.24 24.87 -2.68
CA ASN A 390 -29.07 24.11 -2.23
C ASN A 390 -28.02 24.00 -3.33
N ALA A 391 -26.85 23.48 -2.97
CA ALA A 391 -25.84 23.02 -3.92
C ALA A 391 -26.38 21.92 -4.86
N TRP A 392 -25.79 21.79 -6.05
CA TRP A 392 -26.21 20.87 -7.10
C TRP A 392 -25.34 19.62 -7.19
N ASN A 393 -24.05 19.73 -6.85
CA ASN A 393 -23.11 18.62 -6.81
C ASN A 393 -22.04 18.90 -5.73
N LEU A 394 -21.29 17.86 -5.36
CA LEU A 394 -19.94 18.03 -4.81
C LEU A 394 -18.92 17.83 -5.92
N ILE A 395 -17.92 18.68 -6.00
CA ILE A 395 -16.79 18.54 -6.93
C ILE A 395 -15.47 18.84 -6.20
N PHE A 396 -14.34 18.65 -6.87
CA PHE A 396 -13.07 19.21 -6.41
C PHE A 396 -12.94 20.66 -6.86
N ASP A 397 -12.48 21.53 -5.95
CA ASP A 397 -12.02 22.87 -6.31
C ASP A 397 -10.60 22.84 -6.92
N GLU A 398 -10.07 24.01 -7.26
CA GLU A 398 -8.71 24.15 -7.83
C GLU A 398 -7.60 23.71 -6.86
N GLY A 399 -7.89 23.65 -5.55
CA GLY A 399 -6.98 23.19 -4.51
C GLY A 399 -7.03 21.67 -4.28
N GLY A 400 -7.93 20.95 -4.95
CA GLY A 400 -8.14 19.52 -4.74
C GLY A 400 -9.01 19.20 -3.52
N GLU A 401 -9.73 20.18 -2.97
CA GLU A 401 -10.63 19.99 -1.84
C GLU A 401 -12.08 19.84 -2.30
N VAL A 402 -12.88 19.12 -1.52
CA VAL A 402 -14.30 18.92 -1.83
C VAL A 402 -15.06 20.23 -1.60
N ALA A 403 -15.79 20.65 -2.64
CA ALA A 403 -16.52 21.91 -2.69
C ALA A 403 -17.93 21.72 -3.25
N ALA A 404 -18.83 22.62 -2.88
CA ALA A 404 -20.16 22.72 -3.45
C ALA A 404 -20.10 23.33 -4.85
N GLU A 405 -20.86 22.76 -5.79
CA GLU A 405 -21.07 23.34 -7.12
C GLU A 405 -22.53 23.72 -7.31
N TYR A 406 -22.81 24.92 -7.83
CA TYR A 406 -24.15 25.37 -8.19
C TYR A 406 -24.13 26.52 -9.20
N TYR A 407 -25.32 26.99 -9.58
CA TYR A 407 -25.49 28.22 -10.35
C TYR A 407 -26.22 29.27 -9.51
N ASP A 408 -25.68 30.49 -9.48
CA ASP A 408 -26.30 31.61 -8.79
C ASP A 408 -27.54 32.13 -9.55
N GLN A 409 -28.26 33.09 -8.95
CA GLN A 409 -29.44 33.71 -9.56
C GLN A 409 -29.17 34.40 -10.91
N SER A 410 -27.92 34.81 -11.17
CA SER A 410 -27.51 35.42 -12.43
C SER A 410 -27.14 34.37 -13.49
N GLY A 411 -27.16 33.09 -13.13
CA GLY A 411 -26.75 31.98 -13.99
C GLY A 411 -25.24 31.78 -14.08
N ASN A 412 -24.46 32.39 -13.18
CA ASN A 412 -23.02 32.15 -13.11
C ASN A 412 -22.76 30.82 -12.41
N HIS A 413 -21.77 30.10 -12.91
CA HIS A 413 -21.25 28.88 -12.27
C HIS A 413 -20.43 29.24 -11.03
N VAL A 414 -20.71 28.57 -9.91
CA VAL A 414 -20.05 28.80 -8.62
C VAL A 414 -19.52 27.48 -8.07
N VAL A 415 -18.28 27.52 -7.61
CA VAL A 415 -17.60 26.45 -6.87
C VAL A 415 -17.10 27.02 -5.56
N SER A 416 -17.50 26.45 -4.43
CA SER A 416 -17.26 27.05 -3.12
C SER A 416 -17.08 26.01 -2.02
N ARG A 417 -15.97 26.13 -1.27
CA ARG A 417 -15.74 25.33 -0.06
C ARG A 417 -16.65 25.74 1.11
N THR A 418 -17.33 26.88 1.05
CA THR A 418 -18.09 27.41 2.20
C THR A 418 -19.60 27.45 1.98
N ASP A 419 -20.10 26.81 0.93
CA ASP A 419 -21.54 26.77 0.60
C ASP A 419 -22.20 25.40 0.81
N GLU A 420 -21.54 24.50 1.54
CA GLU A 420 -22.09 23.22 2.00
C GLU A 420 -21.44 22.82 3.34
N ALA A 421 -22.15 22.04 4.15
CA ALA A 421 -21.74 21.64 5.49
C ALA A 421 -20.37 20.96 5.52
N ILE A 422 -20.04 20.18 4.48
CA ILE A 422 -18.78 19.45 4.37
C ILE A 422 -17.60 20.42 4.38
N GLY A 423 -17.55 21.32 3.40
CA GLY A 423 -16.42 22.23 3.26
C GLY A 423 -16.37 23.28 4.39
N ILE A 424 -17.52 23.74 4.90
CA ILE A 424 -17.57 24.63 6.07
C ILE A 424 -16.90 23.96 7.28
N LEU A 425 -17.25 22.69 7.56
CA LEU A 425 -16.66 21.97 8.68
C LEU A 425 -15.18 21.66 8.46
N ASP A 426 -14.78 21.32 7.24
CA ASP A 426 -13.38 21.06 6.91
C ASP A 426 -12.52 22.30 7.16
N VAL A 427 -12.91 23.45 6.61
CA VAL A 427 -12.24 24.74 6.82
C VAL A 427 -12.22 25.14 8.29
N PHE A 428 -13.28 24.86 9.05
CA PHE A 428 -13.32 25.18 10.47
C PHE A 428 -12.32 24.34 11.28
N VAL A 429 -12.30 23.02 11.07
CA VAL A 429 -11.38 22.12 11.77
C VAL A 429 -9.91 22.35 11.34
N GLU A 430 -9.64 22.71 10.08
CA GLU A 430 -8.30 23.15 9.64
C GLU A 430 -7.77 24.31 10.48
N LYS A 431 -8.64 25.24 10.89
CA LYS A 431 -8.30 26.39 11.75
C LYS A 431 -8.34 26.08 13.24
N HIS A 432 -9.16 25.11 13.63
CA HIS A 432 -9.41 24.71 15.01
C HIS A 432 -9.24 23.20 15.17
N PRO A 433 -8.00 22.66 15.05
CA PRO A 433 -7.76 21.22 15.13
C PRO A 433 -8.19 20.64 16.49
N ASP A 434 -8.22 21.44 17.56
CA ASP A 434 -8.68 21.03 18.90
C ASP A 434 -10.22 20.88 19.02
N PHE A 435 -10.97 21.27 17.98
CA PHE A 435 -12.40 20.97 17.86
C PHE A 435 -12.66 19.52 17.40
N SER A 436 -11.61 18.80 16.98
CA SER A 436 -11.73 17.47 16.38
C SER A 436 -10.83 16.48 17.10
N LEU A 437 -11.41 15.39 17.62
CA LEU A 437 -10.62 14.32 18.21
C LEU A 437 -10.01 13.48 17.09
N ASP A 438 -8.68 13.52 16.97
CA ASP A 438 -7.94 12.73 15.97
C ASP A 438 -8.45 12.93 14.54
N GLY A 439 -8.79 14.16 14.16
CA GLY A 439 -9.27 14.49 12.81
C GLY A 439 -10.72 14.09 12.51
N ALA A 440 -11.48 13.58 13.48
CA ALA A 440 -12.90 13.28 13.33
C ALA A 440 -13.71 14.47 12.76
N LYS A 441 -14.56 14.19 11.77
CA LYS A 441 -15.52 15.15 11.21
C LYS A 441 -16.94 14.78 11.63
N GLY A 442 -17.81 14.51 10.66
CA GLY A 442 -19.14 13.97 10.88
C GLY A 442 -19.37 12.68 10.12
N THR A 443 -20.57 12.14 10.26
CA THR A 443 -21.07 11.01 9.48
C THR A 443 -21.95 11.52 8.34
N ILE A 444 -21.59 11.21 7.10
CA ILE A 444 -22.39 11.45 5.90
C ILE A 444 -23.31 10.25 5.67
N SER A 445 -24.60 10.44 5.89
CA SER A 445 -25.57 9.40 5.57
C SER A 445 -26.11 9.56 4.16
N LEU A 446 -25.82 8.58 3.30
CA LEU A 446 -26.10 8.64 1.88
C LEU A 446 -27.38 7.88 1.51
N THR A 447 -28.06 8.45 0.53
CA THR A 447 -29.10 7.79 -0.27
C THR A 447 -28.58 7.58 -1.69
N GLY A 448 -29.22 6.72 -2.48
CA GLY A 448 -28.82 6.47 -3.88
C GLY A 448 -29.84 6.92 -4.93
N TYR A 449 -31.01 7.41 -4.51
CA TYR A 449 -32.04 7.87 -5.46
C TYR A 449 -31.51 9.04 -6.33
N GLU A 450 -31.78 9.03 -7.64
CA GLU A 450 -31.27 9.95 -8.68
C GLU A 450 -29.74 10.05 -8.89
N CYS A 451 -28.91 9.99 -7.84
CA CYS A 451 -27.46 10.19 -7.92
C CYS A 451 -26.74 9.87 -6.60
N VAL A 452 -25.41 9.91 -6.64
CA VAL A 452 -24.51 10.02 -5.47
C VAL A 452 -23.66 11.27 -5.65
N PHE A 453 -23.72 12.20 -4.70
CA PHE A 453 -23.02 13.49 -4.77
C PHE A 453 -23.31 14.35 -6.02
N GLY A 454 -24.47 14.12 -6.65
CA GLY A 454 -24.89 14.79 -7.88
C GLY A 454 -24.50 14.05 -9.17
N TYR A 455 -23.63 13.03 -9.06
CA TYR A 455 -23.24 12.15 -10.15
C TYR A 455 -24.24 11.00 -10.32
N VAL A 456 -24.74 10.82 -11.54
CA VAL A 456 -25.55 9.64 -11.89
C VAL A 456 -24.61 8.47 -12.10
N THR A 457 -24.63 7.48 -11.21
CA THR A 457 -23.69 6.35 -11.20
C THR A 457 -24.25 5.10 -11.86
N ASP A 458 -25.57 5.02 -12.00
CA ASP A 458 -26.30 3.84 -12.46
C ASP A 458 -27.39 4.20 -13.47
N ALA A 459 -27.75 3.25 -14.34
CA ALA A 459 -28.69 3.50 -15.44
C ALA A 459 -30.11 3.81 -14.96
N ASP A 460 -30.56 3.19 -13.88
CA ASP A 460 -31.89 3.45 -13.32
C ASP A 460 -31.96 4.78 -12.55
N GLN A 461 -30.84 5.21 -11.94
CA GLN A 461 -30.72 6.57 -11.43
C GLN A 461 -30.87 7.61 -12.56
N LEU A 462 -30.35 7.34 -13.77
CA LEU A 462 -30.53 8.23 -14.92
C LEU A 462 -32.00 8.40 -15.29
N ASP A 463 -32.78 7.32 -15.26
CA ASP A 463 -34.21 7.35 -15.53
C ASP A 463 -34.95 8.21 -14.48
N ASP A 464 -34.68 7.97 -13.19
CA ASP A 464 -35.24 8.74 -12.07
C ASP A 464 -34.87 10.24 -12.17
N ARG A 465 -33.58 10.52 -12.41
CA ARG A 465 -33.04 11.88 -12.58
C ARG A 465 -33.69 12.59 -13.77
N ASN A 466 -33.85 11.91 -14.90
CA ASN A 466 -34.46 12.50 -16.10
C ASN A 466 -35.97 12.75 -15.95
N ALA A 467 -36.67 11.90 -15.21
CA ALA A 467 -38.06 12.14 -14.84
C ALA A 467 -38.19 13.39 -13.96
N ALA A 468 -37.29 13.55 -12.98
CA ALA A 468 -37.25 14.73 -12.12
C ALA A 468 -36.85 16.00 -12.90
N LEU A 469 -35.86 15.93 -13.79
CA LEU A 469 -35.47 17.06 -14.65
C LEU A 469 -36.64 17.52 -15.52
N GLU A 470 -37.35 16.59 -16.15
CA GLU A 470 -38.53 16.90 -16.97
C GLU A 470 -39.67 17.51 -16.16
N ALA A 471 -39.93 17.00 -14.96
CA ALA A 471 -40.98 17.54 -14.08
C ALA A 471 -40.73 19.00 -13.65
N HIS A 472 -39.48 19.46 -13.77
CA HIS A 472 -39.04 20.81 -13.42
C HIS A 472 -38.58 21.63 -14.64
N ASP A 473 -38.95 21.20 -15.86
CA ASP A 473 -38.60 21.88 -17.12
C ASP A 473 -37.08 22.06 -17.35
N TYR A 474 -36.25 21.21 -16.75
CA TYR A 474 -34.81 21.14 -17.01
C TYR A 474 -34.50 20.20 -18.18
N ALA A 475 -33.38 20.45 -18.85
CA ALA A 475 -32.89 19.58 -19.90
C ALA A 475 -32.51 18.19 -19.34
N LYS A 476 -33.01 17.13 -19.99
CA LYS A 476 -32.64 15.73 -19.70
C LYS A 476 -31.16 15.49 -20.00
N LEU A 477 -30.57 14.58 -19.24
CA LEU A 477 -29.24 14.03 -19.44
C LEU A 477 -29.27 12.87 -20.44
N SER A 478 -28.21 12.75 -21.23
CA SER A 478 -27.96 11.61 -22.11
C SER A 478 -26.57 11.06 -21.79
N LEU A 479 -26.51 10.06 -20.91
CA LEU A 479 -25.27 9.45 -20.45
C LEU A 479 -25.09 8.05 -21.06
N SER A 480 -23.91 7.78 -21.59
CA SER A 480 -23.47 6.44 -21.97
C SER A 480 -22.92 5.68 -20.77
N GLU A 481 -22.70 4.37 -20.92
CA GLU A 481 -22.04 3.57 -19.86
C GLU A 481 -20.63 4.10 -19.53
N SER A 482 -19.93 4.70 -20.50
CA SER A 482 -18.64 5.34 -20.27
C SER A 482 -18.75 6.58 -19.38
N ASP A 483 -19.85 7.34 -19.52
CA ASP A 483 -20.10 8.51 -18.68
C ASP A 483 -20.48 8.07 -17.27
N LEU A 484 -21.30 7.02 -17.12
CA LEU A 484 -21.63 6.43 -15.81
C LEU A 484 -20.37 5.89 -15.10
N ALA A 485 -19.46 5.24 -15.84
CA ALA A 485 -18.18 4.80 -15.28
C ALA A 485 -17.31 5.96 -14.80
N THR A 486 -17.29 7.07 -15.56
CA THR A 486 -16.57 8.30 -15.18
C THR A 486 -17.20 8.94 -13.93
N ASN A 487 -18.53 8.96 -13.84
CA ASN A 487 -19.28 9.43 -12.68
C ASN A 487 -18.99 8.59 -11.44
N ARG A 488 -18.96 7.25 -11.56
CA ARG A 488 -18.56 6.34 -10.46
C ARG A 488 -17.14 6.64 -9.99
N SER A 489 -16.19 6.85 -10.91
CA SER A 489 -14.81 7.20 -10.55
C SER A 489 -14.74 8.55 -9.83
N SER A 490 -15.51 9.55 -10.27
CA SER A 490 -15.52 10.89 -9.65
C SER A 490 -16.11 10.85 -8.24
N ALA A 491 -17.24 10.16 -8.07
CA ALA A 491 -17.86 9.96 -6.77
C ALA A 491 -16.93 9.17 -5.82
N ALA A 492 -16.27 8.12 -6.31
CA ALA A 492 -15.31 7.33 -5.52
C ALA A 492 -14.12 8.16 -5.03
N GLN A 493 -13.57 9.05 -5.87
CA GLN A 493 -12.48 9.96 -5.48
C GLN A 493 -12.91 10.95 -4.41
N ILE A 494 -14.12 11.51 -4.52
CA ILE A 494 -14.68 12.40 -3.48
C ILE A 494 -14.85 11.62 -2.17
N ILE A 495 -15.37 10.39 -2.23
CA ILE A 495 -15.49 9.52 -1.04
C ILE A 495 -14.12 9.25 -0.40
N GLU A 496 -13.11 8.90 -1.19
CA GLU A 496 -11.75 8.67 -0.69
C GLU A 496 -11.19 9.92 -0.02
N ARG A 497 -11.31 11.10 -0.65
CA ARG A 497 -10.86 12.35 -0.04
C ARG A 497 -11.56 12.61 1.29
N LEU A 498 -12.89 12.45 1.34
CA LEU A 498 -13.68 12.66 2.55
C LEU A 498 -13.28 11.69 3.67
N LYS A 499 -13.05 10.41 3.37
CA LYS A 499 -12.53 9.44 4.34
C LYS A 499 -11.17 9.85 4.87
N MET A 500 -10.28 10.26 3.97
CA MET A 500 -8.93 10.67 4.32
C MET A 500 -8.94 11.89 5.26
N THR A 501 -9.85 12.84 5.05
CA THR A 501 -9.99 14.02 5.92
C THR A 501 -10.86 13.79 7.17
N GLY A 502 -11.28 12.55 7.44
CA GLY A 502 -11.93 12.16 8.69
C GLY A 502 -13.46 12.08 8.67
N TRP A 503 -14.10 12.11 7.50
CA TRP A 503 -15.53 11.85 7.37
C TRP A 503 -15.85 10.35 7.39
N GLN A 504 -16.93 10.00 8.08
CA GLN A 504 -17.49 8.65 8.08
C GLN A 504 -18.71 8.55 7.17
N PHE A 505 -19.02 7.34 6.69
CA PHE A 505 -20.16 7.09 5.82
C PHE A 505 -21.18 6.20 6.49
N ALA A 506 -22.46 6.50 6.25
CA ALA A 506 -23.60 5.73 6.74
C ALA A 506 -24.62 5.54 5.61
N SER A 507 -25.49 4.55 5.77
CA SER A 507 -26.68 4.44 4.94
C SER A 507 -27.83 5.26 5.53
N SER A 508 -28.56 5.97 4.68
CA SER A 508 -29.91 6.46 4.97
C SER A 508 -30.95 5.76 4.09
N THR A 509 -30.73 4.47 3.82
CA THR A 509 -31.47 3.64 2.85
C THR A 509 -31.28 4.14 1.40
N TYR A 510 -31.57 3.33 0.38
CA TYR A 510 -31.44 3.75 -1.02
C TYR A 510 -32.43 4.86 -1.36
N GLY A 511 -33.73 4.62 -1.12
CA GLY A 511 -34.81 5.53 -1.49
C GLY A 511 -35.23 6.52 -0.41
N PHE A 512 -34.43 6.66 0.66
CA PHE A 512 -34.81 7.43 1.86
C PHE A 512 -36.14 6.94 2.49
N ILE A 513 -36.35 5.62 2.50
CA ILE A 513 -37.59 4.99 2.93
C ILE A 513 -37.73 4.96 4.46
N GLN A 514 -38.96 5.08 4.95
CA GLN A 514 -39.28 4.93 6.37
C GLN A 514 -39.41 3.44 6.70
N ALA A 515 -38.38 2.85 7.29
CA ALA A 515 -38.34 1.41 7.59
C ALA A 515 -39.58 0.92 8.35
N ARG A 516 -40.13 1.74 9.25
CA ARG A 516 -41.35 1.43 10.01
C ARG A 516 -42.57 1.15 9.12
N ASP A 517 -42.68 1.82 7.98
CA ASP A 517 -43.86 1.83 7.10
C ASP A 517 -43.80 0.74 6.00
N HIS A 518 -42.72 -0.03 5.98
CA HIS A 518 -42.46 -1.02 4.93
C HIS A 518 -42.22 -2.42 5.49
N ASP A 519 -42.57 -3.44 4.70
CA ASP A 519 -42.34 -4.83 5.04
C ASP A 519 -40.87 -5.23 4.84
N LEU A 520 -40.51 -6.44 5.28
CA LEU A 520 -39.16 -6.98 5.16
C LEU A 520 -38.70 -7.02 3.70
N ALA A 521 -39.55 -7.47 2.77
CA ALA A 521 -39.20 -7.59 1.36
C ALA A 521 -38.83 -6.23 0.75
N ARG A 522 -39.55 -5.15 1.09
CA ARG A 522 -39.21 -3.81 0.63
C ARG A 522 -37.89 -3.32 1.22
N ILE A 523 -37.63 -3.57 2.50
CA ILE A 523 -36.36 -3.20 3.15
C ILE A 523 -35.18 -3.97 2.55
N GLN A 524 -35.35 -5.27 2.27
CA GLN A 524 -34.34 -6.11 1.63
C GLN A 524 -33.96 -5.55 0.24
N ASN A 525 -34.96 -5.32 -0.61
CA ASN A 525 -34.71 -4.78 -1.95
C ASN A 525 -34.03 -3.40 -1.92
N ASP A 526 -34.43 -2.52 -1.00
CA ASP A 526 -33.83 -1.20 -0.86
C ASP A 526 -32.38 -1.28 -0.32
N THR A 527 -32.13 -2.15 0.66
CA THR A 527 -30.81 -2.36 1.24
C THR A 527 -29.85 -3.00 0.23
N GLU A 528 -30.28 -4.05 -0.47
CA GLU A 528 -29.49 -4.70 -1.52
C GLU A 528 -29.11 -3.71 -2.62
N LYS A 529 -30.05 -2.85 -3.03
CA LYS A 529 -29.79 -1.81 -4.02
C LYS A 529 -28.78 -0.78 -3.52
N TRP A 530 -28.94 -0.31 -2.28
CA TRP A 530 -27.97 0.59 -1.64
C TRP A 530 -26.58 -0.04 -1.63
N LEU A 531 -26.45 -1.31 -1.22
CA LEU A 531 -25.18 -2.02 -1.16
C LEU A 531 -24.55 -2.22 -2.55
N SER A 532 -25.34 -2.55 -3.57
CA SER A 532 -24.83 -2.78 -4.93
C SER A 532 -24.40 -1.50 -5.68
N GLN A 533 -24.96 -0.35 -5.31
CA GLN A 533 -24.72 0.92 -6.01
C GLN A 533 -23.89 1.89 -5.15
N VAL A 534 -24.40 2.30 -3.99
CA VAL A 534 -23.70 3.26 -3.10
C VAL A 534 -22.61 2.55 -2.29
N GLY A 535 -22.87 1.32 -1.83
CA GLY A 535 -21.93 0.49 -1.07
C GLY A 535 -20.68 0.10 -1.86
N THR A 536 -20.78 -0.02 -3.18
CA THR A 536 -19.60 -0.33 -4.03
C THR A 536 -18.65 0.87 -4.17
N LEU A 537 -19.14 2.10 -3.93
CA LEU A 537 -18.33 3.32 -3.93
C LEU A 537 -17.77 3.62 -2.53
N THR A 538 -18.60 3.43 -1.50
CA THR A 538 -18.22 3.70 -0.10
C THR A 538 -17.43 2.58 0.55
N GLY A 539 -17.46 1.36 0.01
CA GLY A 539 -17.02 0.17 0.73
C GLY A 539 -17.99 -0.19 1.87
N PRO A 540 -17.61 -1.16 2.74
CA PRO A 540 -18.44 -1.55 3.87
C PRO A 540 -18.73 -0.36 4.79
N VAL A 541 -19.99 -0.19 5.18
CA VAL A 541 -20.42 0.79 6.19
C VAL A 541 -21.11 0.07 7.33
N SER A 542 -20.88 0.52 8.57
CA SER A 542 -21.43 -0.11 9.77
C SER A 542 -22.58 0.69 10.41
N ILE A 543 -22.96 1.82 9.82
CA ILE A 543 -23.92 2.77 10.38
C ILE A 543 -25.14 2.91 9.46
N LEU A 544 -26.34 2.87 10.05
CA LEU A 544 -27.60 3.20 9.39
C LEU A 544 -28.33 4.30 10.18
N HIS A 545 -28.59 5.42 9.52
CA HIS A 545 -29.44 6.48 10.06
C HIS A 545 -30.83 6.38 9.44
N TYR A 546 -31.83 6.03 10.26
CA TYR A 546 -33.21 5.87 9.82
C TYR A 546 -33.76 7.20 9.30
N PRO A 547 -34.23 7.27 8.04
CA PRO A 547 -34.85 8.48 7.50
C PRO A 547 -35.94 9.02 8.42
N ASN A 548 -35.81 10.29 8.80
CA ASN A 548 -36.71 11.00 9.72
C ASN A 548 -36.95 10.28 11.06
N GLY A 549 -36.02 9.43 11.51
CA GLY A 549 -36.12 8.71 12.78
C GLY A 549 -37.14 7.58 12.81
N ALA A 550 -37.59 7.08 11.65
CA ALA A 550 -38.57 6.00 11.52
C ALA A 550 -38.01 4.61 11.89
N PHE A 551 -37.46 4.49 13.10
CA PHE A 551 -36.78 3.30 13.57
C PHE A 551 -37.73 2.12 13.79
N ILE A 552 -37.13 0.93 13.72
CA ILE A 552 -37.71 -0.37 14.04
C ILE A 552 -36.96 -0.97 15.24
N ASN A 553 -37.67 -1.73 16.09
CA ASN A 553 -37.08 -2.30 17.30
C ASN A 553 -36.04 -3.38 16.95
N GLY A 554 -34.95 -3.51 17.71
CA GLY A 554 -33.88 -4.48 17.43
C GLY A 554 -34.29 -5.96 17.50
N SER A 555 -35.46 -6.28 18.07
CA SER A 555 -36.06 -7.63 18.03
C SER A 555 -36.94 -7.88 16.81
N ASP A 556 -37.16 -6.86 15.97
CA ASP A 556 -37.91 -6.96 14.72
C ASP A 556 -37.10 -7.75 13.69
N GLU A 557 -37.75 -8.61 12.89
CA GLU A 557 -37.09 -9.40 11.84
C GLU A 557 -36.39 -8.51 10.80
N ARG A 558 -36.94 -7.31 10.55
CA ARG A 558 -36.36 -6.31 9.66
C ARG A 558 -35.06 -5.74 10.23
N ALA A 559 -34.99 -5.55 11.54
CA ALA A 559 -33.77 -5.11 12.22
C ALA A 559 -32.73 -6.23 12.29
N ALA A 560 -33.17 -7.47 12.48
CA ALA A 560 -32.29 -8.64 12.40
C ALA A 560 -31.60 -8.74 11.03
N TYR A 561 -32.37 -8.61 9.94
CA TYR A 561 -31.82 -8.57 8.58
C TYR A 561 -30.78 -7.45 8.40
N LEU A 562 -31.07 -6.22 8.85
CA LEU A 562 -30.11 -5.11 8.73
C LEU A 562 -28.80 -5.40 9.50
N LYS A 563 -28.88 -6.01 10.68
CA LYS A 563 -27.68 -6.44 11.42
C LYS A 563 -26.88 -7.52 10.67
N GLU A 564 -27.56 -8.45 10.02
CA GLU A 564 -26.92 -9.48 9.17
C GLU A 564 -26.18 -8.87 7.98
N GLN A 565 -26.61 -7.70 7.49
CA GLN A 565 -25.89 -6.95 6.44
C GLN A 565 -24.67 -6.18 6.96
N GLY A 566 -24.36 -6.24 8.26
CA GLY A 566 -23.18 -5.62 8.87
C GLY A 566 -23.44 -4.27 9.54
N PHE A 567 -24.68 -3.79 9.59
CA PHE A 567 -25.02 -2.59 10.35
C PHE A 567 -24.97 -2.84 11.86
N LYS A 568 -24.24 -1.99 12.58
CA LYS A 568 -23.98 -2.08 14.02
C LYS A 568 -24.57 -0.89 14.76
N LEU A 569 -24.49 0.33 14.22
CA LEU A 569 -25.09 1.52 14.80
C LEU A 569 -26.34 1.94 14.02
N PHE A 570 -27.42 2.19 14.76
CA PHE A 570 -28.70 2.64 14.22
C PHE A 570 -29.10 3.98 14.82
N GLY A 571 -29.25 5.02 13.99
CA GLY A 571 -29.64 6.35 14.46
C GLY A 571 -31.11 6.68 14.20
N GLY A 572 -31.83 7.07 15.26
CA GLY A 572 -33.16 7.65 15.24
C GLY A 572 -33.16 9.17 15.39
N ILE A 573 -34.31 9.71 15.79
CA ILE A 573 -34.49 11.13 16.12
C ILE A 573 -35.10 11.24 17.52
N GLY A 574 -34.50 12.08 18.36
CA GLY A 574 -34.96 12.38 19.70
C GLY A 574 -34.47 13.75 20.16
N ALA A 575 -35.08 14.28 21.23
CA ALA A 575 -34.69 15.59 21.81
C ALA A 575 -33.59 15.47 22.88
N PHE A 576 -33.26 14.25 23.30
CA PHE A 576 -32.32 13.96 24.38
C PHE A 576 -31.19 13.06 23.88
N PRO A 577 -29.99 13.14 24.48
CA PRO A 577 -28.98 12.14 24.21
C PRO A 577 -29.50 10.78 24.71
N TYR A 578 -29.72 9.87 23.77
CA TYR A 578 -30.17 8.52 24.06
C TYR A 578 -29.22 7.55 23.38
N LEU A 579 -28.75 6.57 24.15
CA LEU A 579 -27.96 5.45 23.65
C LEU A 579 -28.46 4.18 24.30
N TYR A 580 -28.75 3.17 23.48
CA TYR A 580 -29.11 1.83 23.90
C TYR A 580 -28.16 0.82 23.26
N ALA A 581 -27.48 0.02 24.08
CA ALA A 581 -26.67 -1.10 23.61
C ALA A 581 -27.50 -2.39 23.73
N GLY A 582 -27.82 -3.00 22.59
CA GLY A 582 -28.50 -4.28 22.50
C GLY A 582 -27.56 -5.42 22.13
N GLU A 583 -28.12 -6.59 21.86
CA GLU A 583 -27.34 -7.74 21.38
C GLU A 583 -26.87 -7.50 19.94
N SER A 584 -25.57 -7.23 19.80
CA SER A 584 -24.89 -6.94 18.53
C SER A 584 -25.37 -5.70 17.79
N TYR A 585 -25.87 -4.68 18.52
CA TYR A 585 -26.13 -3.36 17.93
C TYR A 585 -26.14 -2.24 18.98
N ILE A 586 -25.90 -1.02 18.52
CA ILE A 586 -26.12 0.23 19.26
C ILE A 586 -27.22 1.02 18.57
N TYR A 587 -28.13 1.58 19.35
CA TYR A 587 -29.09 2.56 18.91
C TYR A 587 -28.81 3.91 19.56
N VAL A 588 -28.90 4.99 18.78
CA VAL A 588 -28.74 6.37 19.27
C VAL A 588 -29.87 7.27 18.75
N ASP A 589 -30.24 8.29 19.52
CA ASP A 589 -31.07 9.39 19.00
C ASP A 589 -30.21 10.56 18.56
N LYS A 590 -30.57 11.15 17.41
CA LYS A 590 -29.99 12.40 16.90
C LYS A 590 -30.96 13.55 17.12
N VAL A 591 -30.47 14.70 17.57
CA VAL A 591 -31.26 15.93 17.63
C VAL A 591 -31.20 16.63 16.26
N PRO A 592 -32.31 16.78 15.52
CA PRO A 592 -32.31 17.51 14.28
C PRO A 592 -32.13 19.02 14.54
N VAL A 593 -31.19 19.65 13.84
CA VAL A 593 -31.00 21.11 13.86
C VAL A 593 -31.41 21.65 12.48
N ASN A 594 -32.49 22.43 12.45
CA ASN A 594 -33.09 23.02 11.26
C ASN A 594 -33.96 24.23 11.64
N GLY A 595 -34.55 24.90 10.64
CA GLY A 595 -35.38 26.09 10.88
C GLY A 595 -36.51 25.87 11.88
N HIS A 596 -37.19 24.71 11.83
CA HIS A 596 -38.24 24.38 12.77
C HIS A 596 -37.70 24.20 14.19
N THR A 597 -36.61 23.46 14.36
CA THR A 597 -36.09 23.13 15.70
C THR A 597 -35.38 24.33 16.33
N LEU A 598 -34.76 25.20 15.53
CA LEU A 598 -34.22 26.48 16.02
C LEU A 598 -35.33 27.39 16.55
N LYS A 599 -36.46 27.50 15.85
CA LYS A 599 -37.64 28.27 16.33
C LYS A 599 -38.28 27.69 17.58
N ASN A 600 -38.23 26.37 17.72
CA ASN A 600 -38.85 25.62 18.82
C ASN A 600 -37.78 25.04 19.76
N SER A 601 -36.67 25.76 19.96
CA SER A 601 -35.44 25.26 20.59
C SER A 601 -35.66 24.55 21.92
N SER A 602 -36.53 25.07 22.79
CA SER A 602 -36.82 24.46 24.10
C SER A 602 -37.50 23.08 23.99
N GLN A 603 -38.23 22.79 22.91
CA GLN A 603 -38.84 21.47 22.69
C GLN A 603 -37.78 20.41 22.33
N TYR A 604 -36.69 20.85 21.69
CA TYR A 604 -35.58 20.02 21.25
C TYR A 604 -34.33 20.14 22.13
N GLN A 605 -34.43 20.95 23.20
CA GLN A 605 -33.37 21.22 24.18
C GLN A 605 -32.07 21.71 23.56
N LEU A 606 -32.16 22.60 22.58
CA LEU A 606 -30.99 23.12 21.90
C LEU A 606 -30.11 23.99 22.82
N GLU A 607 -30.64 24.48 23.95
CA GLU A 607 -29.88 25.20 24.96
C GLU A 607 -28.74 24.38 25.60
N ARG A 608 -28.75 23.05 25.44
CA ARG A 608 -27.61 22.20 25.80
C ARG A 608 -26.38 22.51 24.94
N PHE A 609 -26.61 22.89 23.68
CA PHE A 609 -25.59 23.10 22.67
C PHE A 609 -25.20 24.57 22.51
N PHE A 610 -26.19 25.47 22.42
CA PHE A 610 -26.01 26.88 22.07
C PHE A 610 -27.29 27.69 22.29
N ASP A 611 -27.18 29.03 22.22
CA ASP A 611 -28.36 29.92 22.12
C ASP A 611 -28.92 29.90 20.70
N ALA A 612 -30.04 29.20 20.49
CA ALA A 612 -30.67 29.05 19.18
C ALA A 612 -31.07 30.38 18.53
N SER A 613 -31.32 31.43 19.32
CA SER A 613 -31.66 32.75 18.78
C SER A 613 -30.47 33.46 18.13
N ALA A 614 -29.24 33.16 18.58
CA ALA A 614 -28.01 33.65 17.97
C ALA A 614 -27.68 32.88 16.67
N ILE A 615 -28.12 31.63 16.56
CA ILE A 615 -27.93 30.82 15.35
C ILE A 615 -28.93 31.22 14.27
N TYR A 616 -30.21 31.29 14.61
CA TYR A 616 -31.32 31.50 13.67
C TYR A 616 -31.17 32.78 12.83
N ASP A 617 -31.16 32.65 11.51
CA ASP A 617 -31.01 33.77 10.59
C ASP A 617 -32.39 34.32 10.19
N SER A 618 -32.90 35.25 11.01
CA SER A 618 -34.21 35.85 10.77
C SER A 618 -34.27 36.69 9.51
N ASP A 619 -33.14 37.30 9.11
CA ASP A 619 -33.08 38.20 7.96
C ASP A 619 -33.15 37.40 6.67
N ALA A 620 -32.39 36.31 6.58
CA ALA A 620 -32.45 35.40 5.44
C ALA A 620 -33.82 34.71 5.33
N ARG A 621 -34.45 34.37 6.46
CA ARG A 621 -35.69 33.56 6.46
C ARG A 621 -36.99 34.36 6.31
N ASN A 622 -37.02 35.62 6.75
CA ASN A 622 -38.25 36.44 6.71
C ASN A 622 -38.17 37.61 5.73
N GLY A 623 -37.03 37.78 5.03
CA GLY A 623 -36.89 38.70 3.91
C GLY A 623 -37.54 38.13 2.65
#